data_AF-A0A9L0S2Q9-F1
#
_entry.id   AF-A0A9L0S2Q9-F1
#
_cell.length_a   1.000
_cell.length_b   1.000
_cell.length_c   1.000
_cell.angle_alpha   90.00
_cell.angle_beta   90.00
_cell.angle_gamma   90.00
#
_symmetry.space_group_name_H-M   'P 1'
#
loop_
_entity.id
_entity.type
_entity.pdbx_description
1 polymer ?
#
loop_
_entity_poly.entity_id
_entity_poly.type
_entity_poly.pdbx_seq_one_letter_code
_entity_poly.pdbx_strand_id
1 'polypeptide(L)'
;MAQEEGGSLSEARARVGALHGITDLAQKLLFYDRWALDYDQDVAALQYRAPRLAVDCLMQALPGPPNAALILDVACGTGLVAAEVRPS
;
A
#
# COMPACT_ATOMS: atom_id res chain seq x y z
N MET A 1 -14.80 -22.99 -9.95
CA MET A 1 -15.26 -21.65 -9.55
C MET A 1 -14.08 -20.72 -9.71
N ALA A 2 -13.95 -20.08 -10.87
CA ALA A 2 -12.76 -19.34 -11.29
C ALA A 2 -13.18 -18.00 -11.88
N GLN A 3 -13.98 -17.25 -11.12
CA GLN A 3 -14.67 -16.07 -11.63
C GLN A 3 -14.83 -15.03 -10.52
N GLU A 4 -13.73 -14.65 -9.86
CA GLU A 4 -13.72 -13.51 -8.92
C GLU A 4 -12.51 -12.57 -9.09
N GLU A 5 -11.38 -13.02 -9.64
CA GLU A 5 -10.17 -12.17 -9.68
C GLU A 5 -10.18 -11.06 -10.74
N GLY A 6 -10.93 -11.23 -11.83
CA GLY A 6 -10.93 -10.26 -12.95
C GLY A 6 -11.73 -8.97 -12.71
N GLY A 7 -12.72 -8.99 -11.81
CA GLY A 7 -13.50 -7.81 -11.45
C GLY A 7 -12.71 -6.83 -10.58
N SER A 8 -11.95 -7.37 -9.62
CA SER A 8 -11.27 -6.60 -8.58
C SER A 8 -10.18 -5.66 -9.13
N LEU A 9 -9.32 -6.08 -10.08
CA LEU A 9 -8.21 -5.25 -10.55
C LEU A 9 -8.67 -4.04 -11.38
N SER A 10 -9.66 -4.22 -12.27
CA SER A 10 -10.16 -3.14 -13.11
C SER A 10 -10.88 -2.08 -12.26
N GLU A 11 -11.67 -2.52 -11.29
CA GLU A 11 -12.37 -1.65 -10.35
C GLU A 11 -11.40 -0.91 -9.43
N ALA A 12 -10.39 -1.59 -8.89
CA ALA A 12 -9.32 -0.98 -8.10
C ALA A 12 -8.60 0.12 -8.88
N ARG A 13 -8.25 -0.14 -10.15
CA ARG A 13 -7.64 0.86 -11.04
C ARG A 13 -8.56 2.04 -11.29
N ALA A 14 -9.84 1.80 -11.52
CA ALA A 14 -10.83 2.86 -11.73
C ALA A 14 -10.99 3.74 -10.48
N ARG A 15 -11.05 3.14 -9.28
CA ARG A 15 -11.13 3.87 -8.00
C ARG A 15 -9.90 4.74 -7.77
N VAL A 16 -8.69 4.19 -7.96
CA VAL A 16 -7.43 4.96 -7.83
C VAL A 16 -7.37 6.08 -8.87
N GLY A 17 -7.76 5.81 -10.12
CA GLY A 17 -7.84 6.82 -11.17
C GLY A 17 -8.79 7.96 -10.82
N ALA A 18 -9.98 7.65 -10.31
CA ALA A 18 -10.95 8.64 -9.87
C ALA A 18 -10.42 9.49 -8.71
N LEU A 19 -9.79 8.85 -7.71
CA LEU A 19 -9.19 9.51 -6.56
C LEU A 19 -8.16 10.58 -6.96
N HIS A 20 -7.35 10.33 -8.00
CA HIS A 20 -6.35 11.30 -8.49
C HIS A 20 -6.98 12.59 -9.03
N GLY A 21 -8.24 12.54 -9.48
CA GLY A 21 -8.98 13.72 -9.94
C GLY A 21 -9.61 14.54 -8.80
N ILE A 22 -9.65 14.03 -7.57
CA ILE A 22 -10.28 14.73 -6.44
C ILE A 22 -9.26 15.68 -5.80
N THR A 23 -9.50 16.98 -6.00
CA THR A 23 -8.66 18.06 -5.44
C THR A 23 -9.23 18.66 -4.15
N ASP A 24 -10.55 18.64 -3.97
CA ASP A 24 -11.19 19.10 -2.75
C ASP A 24 -10.96 18.14 -1.58
N LEU A 25 -10.56 18.68 -0.43
CA LEU A 25 -10.21 17.89 0.74
C LEU A 25 -11.41 17.13 1.30
N ALA A 26 -12.57 17.79 1.43
CA ALA A 26 -13.76 17.16 2.01
C ALA A 26 -14.26 16.03 1.13
N GLN A 27 -14.28 16.22 -0.20
CA GLN A 27 -14.60 15.15 -1.14
C GLN A 27 -13.60 14.01 -1.09
N LYS A 28 -12.30 14.30 -0.92
CA LYS A 28 -11.27 13.26 -0.83
C LYS A 28 -11.41 12.42 0.42
N LEU A 29 -11.70 13.04 1.57
CA LEU A 29 -11.98 12.34 2.82
C LEU A 29 -13.21 11.44 2.68
N LEU A 30 -14.32 11.97 2.16
CA LEU A 30 -15.54 11.18 1.92
C LEU A 30 -15.32 10.02 0.94
N PHE A 31 -14.43 10.19 -0.04
CA PHE A 31 -14.06 9.12 -0.95
C PHE A 31 -13.30 8.01 -0.23
N TYR A 32 -12.28 8.36 0.55
CA TYR A 32 -11.53 7.39 1.35
C TYR A 32 -12.40 6.68 2.39
N ASP A 33 -13.30 7.39 3.08
CA ASP A 33 -14.22 6.78 4.07
C ASP A 33 -15.08 5.67 3.44
N ARG A 34 -15.55 5.88 2.21
CA ARG A 34 -16.32 4.86 1.48
C ARG A 34 -15.44 3.73 0.96
N TRP A 35 -14.23 4.06 0.51
CA TRP A 35 -13.31 3.07 -0.06
C TRP A 35 -12.60 2.22 1.01
N ALA A 36 -12.55 2.67 2.26
CA ALA A 36 -11.81 2.03 3.35
C ALA A 36 -12.11 0.53 3.52
N LEU A 37 -13.35 0.10 3.25
CA LEU A 37 -13.77 -1.31 3.35
C LEU A 37 -13.07 -2.22 2.32
N ASP A 38 -12.81 -1.70 1.13
CA ASP A 38 -12.23 -2.46 0.01
C ASP A 38 -10.75 -2.10 -0.21
N TYR A 39 -10.22 -1.11 0.52
CA TYR A 39 -8.91 -0.50 0.27
C TYR A 39 -7.78 -1.52 0.26
N ASP A 40 -7.67 -2.35 1.30
CA ASP A 40 -6.59 -3.32 1.42
C ASP A 40 -6.66 -4.40 0.31
N GLN A 41 -7.87 -4.82 -0.05
CA GLN A 41 -8.09 -5.77 -1.13
C GLN A 41 -7.70 -5.17 -2.49
N ASP A 42 -8.10 -3.93 -2.76
CA ASP A 42 -7.75 -3.22 -3.99
C ASP A 42 -6.23 -2.98 -4.09
N VAL A 43 -5.59 -2.56 -3.00
CA VAL A 43 -4.13 -2.36 -2.92
C VAL A 43 -3.39 -3.68 -3.17
N ALA A 44 -3.89 -4.80 -2.65
CA ALA A 44 -3.35 -6.12 -2.90
C ALA A 44 -3.54 -6.54 -4.38
N ALA A 45 -4.73 -6.34 -4.94
CA ALA A 45 -5.04 -6.65 -6.34
C ALA A 45 -4.16 -5.85 -7.32
N LEU A 46 -3.89 -4.58 -6.99
CA LEU A 46 -2.97 -3.71 -7.74
C LEU A 46 -1.50 -4.14 -7.64
N GLN A 47 -1.17 -5.15 -6.83
CA GLN A 47 0.19 -5.59 -6.54
C GLN A 47 1.07 -4.40 -6.12
N TYR A 48 0.57 -3.57 -5.22
CA TYR A 48 1.21 -2.31 -4.83
C TYR A 48 2.63 -2.52 -4.31
N ARG A 49 3.63 -2.12 -5.10
CA ARG A 49 5.06 -2.40 -4.82
C ARG A 49 5.79 -1.34 -4.00
N ALA A 50 5.16 -0.20 -3.71
CA ALA A 50 5.85 0.90 -3.04
C ALA A 50 6.45 0.51 -1.67
N PRO A 51 5.80 -0.31 -0.82
CA PRO A 51 6.38 -0.72 0.45
C PRO A 51 7.70 -1.48 0.28
N ARG A 52 7.74 -2.45 -0.64
CA ARG A 52 8.95 -3.19 -0.98
C ARG A 52 10.07 -2.29 -1.49
N LEU A 53 9.73 -1.38 -2.42
CA LEU A 53 10.71 -0.44 -2.99
C LEU A 53 11.27 0.51 -1.91
N ALA A 54 10.43 0.92 -0.95
CA ALA A 54 10.86 1.73 0.19
C ALA A 54 11.83 0.94 1.10
N VAL A 55 11.54 -0.33 1.38
CA VAL A 55 12.44 -1.20 2.15
C VAL A 55 13.75 -1.45 1.41
N ASP A 56 13.71 -1.77 0.11
CA ASP A 56 14.91 -1.97 -0.71
C ASP A 56 15.83 -0.74 -0.64
N CYS A 57 15.26 0.46 -0.68
CA CYS A 57 15.98 1.72 -0.54
C CYS A 57 16.55 1.91 0.88
N LEU A 58 15.74 1.65 1.91
CA LEU A 58 16.15 1.74 3.31
C LEU A 58 17.33 0.82 3.61
N MET A 59 17.28 -0.44 3.15
CA MET A 59 18.32 -1.43 3.40
C MET A 59 19.67 -1.05 2.78
N GLN A 60 19.66 -0.35 1.65
CA GLN A 60 20.88 0.18 1.03
C GLN A 60 21.49 1.35 1.81
N ALA A 61 20.70 2.05 2.61
CA ALA A 61 21.15 3.21 3.38
C ALA A 61 21.60 2.86 4.81
N LEU A 62 21.38 1.63 5.28
CA LEU A 62 21.76 1.23 6.63
C LEU A 62 23.29 1.17 6.77
N PRO A 63 23.87 1.72 7.85
CA PRO A 63 25.32 1.73 8.06
C PRO A 63 25.90 0.37 8.50
N GLY A 64 25.06 -0.64 8.67
CA GLY A 64 25.41 -1.96 9.18
C GLY A 64 24.44 -3.03 8.67
N PRO A 65 24.63 -4.30 9.07
CA PRO A 65 23.81 -5.38 8.56
C PRO A 65 22.34 -5.19 8.98
N PRO A 66 21.36 -5.38 8.07
CA PRO A 66 19.94 -5.16 8.34
C PRO A 66 19.40 -5.88 9.58
N ASN A 67 19.90 -7.09 9.85
CA ASN A 67 19.48 -7.91 10.98
C ASN A 67 19.91 -7.38 12.36
N ALA A 68 20.80 -6.39 12.41
CA ALA A 68 21.27 -5.74 13.64
C ALA A 68 20.54 -4.42 13.92
N ALA A 69 19.73 -3.91 12.98
CA ALA A 69 19.01 -2.66 13.14
C ALA A 69 17.65 -2.86 13.82
N LEU A 70 17.36 -2.04 14.84
CA LEU A 70 16.01 -1.92 15.38
C LEU A 70 15.26 -0.81 14.62
N ILE A 71 14.18 -1.17 13.92
CA ILE A 71 13.42 -0.27 13.06
C ILE A 71 12.04 0.00 13.67
N LEU A 72 11.66 1.29 13.74
CA LEU A 72 10.32 1.75 14.13
C LEU A 72 9.62 2.38 12.91
N ASP A 73 8.53 1.77 12.45
CA ASP A 73 7.68 2.26 11.36
C ASP A 73 6.61 3.21 11.93
N VAL A 74 6.88 4.52 11.91
CA VAL A 74 5.99 5.54 12.48
C VAL A 74 4.84 5.84 11.51
N ALA A 75 3.61 5.89 12.03
CA ALA A 75 2.39 6.04 11.22
C ALA A 75 2.24 4.94 10.16
N CYS A 76 2.54 3.70 10.55
CA CYS A 76 2.66 2.54 9.66
C CYS A 76 1.40 2.18 8.85
N GLY A 77 0.23 2.73 9.19
CA GLY A 77 -1.01 2.50 8.46
C GLY A 77 -1.31 1.00 8.33
N THR A 78 -1.39 0.50 7.10
CA THR A 78 -1.60 -0.92 6.76
C THR A 78 -0.45 -1.85 7.18
N GLY A 79 0.67 -1.30 7.64
CA GLY A 79 1.84 -2.06 8.11
C GLY A 79 2.64 -2.74 7.02
N LEU A 80 2.36 -2.46 5.74
CA LEU A 80 3.01 -3.13 4.60
C LEU A 80 4.52 -2.87 4.53
N VAL A 81 4.98 -1.69 4.96
CA VAL A 81 6.43 -1.39 5.01
C VAL A 81 7.11 -2.30 6.03
N ALA A 82 6.62 -2.33 7.27
CA ALA A 82 7.15 -3.23 8.30
C ALA A 82 7.06 -4.72 7.91
N ALA A 83 6.06 -5.14 7.12
CA ALA A 83 5.95 -6.50 6.62
C ALA A 83 7.10 -6.87 5.66
N GLU A 84 7.54 -5.93 4.82
CA GLU A 84 8.65 -6.10 3.87
C GLU A 84 10.04 -6.07 4.54
N VAL A 85 10.16 -5.52 5.76
CA VAL A 85 11.42 -5.43 6.52
C VAL A 85 11.91 -6.79 7.06
N ARG A 86 11.04 -7.81 7.16
CA ARG A 86 11.41 -9.14 7.69
C ARG A 86 12.03 -10.07 6.63
N PRO A 87 12.96 -10.96 7.03
CA PRO A 87 13.89 -11.60 6.10
C PRO A 87 13.23 -12.74 5.32
N SER A 88 13.56 -12.83 4.03
CA SER A 88 13.63 -14.10 3.31
C SER A 88 14.79 -14.96 3.82
#